data_AF-A0A920DSH0-F1
#
_entry.id   AF-A0A920DSH0-F1
#
_cell.length_a   1.000
_cell.length_b   1.000
_cell.length_c   1.000
_cell.angle_alpha   90.00
_cell.angle_beta   90.00
_cell.angle_gamma   90.00
#
_symmetry.space_group_name_H-M   'P 1'
#
loop_
_entity.id
_entity.type
_entity.pdbx_description
1 polymer ?
#
loop_
_entity_poly.entity_id
_entity_poly.type
_entity_poly.pdbx_seq_one_letter_code
_entity_poly.pdbx_strand_id
1 'polypeptide(L)'
;MAYKSLESCVRDLDKTGQLIRIKEEVDPYLEMSSIQLRAYKKGAPAILFENIKGCEFKALSNLFGDINRSRFLFRDTMEMVQNIALLRKILCWL
;
A
#
# COMPACT_ATOMS: atom_id res chain seq x y z
N MET A 1 4.93 -5.89 14.83
CA MET A 1 4.26 -4.62 15.23
C MET A 1 3.94 -3.89 13.94
N ALA A 2 2.75 -3.31 13.82
CA ALA A 2 2.42 -2.49 12.67
C ALA A 2 3.53 -1.48 12.34
N TYR A 3 3.66 -1.12 11.06
CA TYR A 3 4.63 -0.13 10.60
C TYR A 3 4.57 1.14 11.45
N LYS A 4 5.74 1.61 11.91
CA LYS A 4 5.85 2.82 12.75
C LYS A 4 5.58 4.10 11.95
N SER A 5 5.77 4.05 10.63
CA SER A 5 5.54 5.15 9.71
C SER A 5 5.31 4.64 8.27
N LEU A 6 4.74 5.48 7.41
CA LEU A 6 4.59 5.15 5.99
C LEU A 6 5.95 4.89 5.32
N GLU A 7 6.98 5.65 5.69
CA GLU A 7 8.35 5.45 5.23
C GLU A 7 8.89 4.05 5.59
N SER A 8 8.59 3.54 6.80
CA SER A 8 8.98 2.17 7.17
C SER A 8 8.27 1.11 6.33
N CYS A 9 7.02 1.36 5.93
CA CYS A 9 6.27 0.53 5.00
C CYS A 9 6.89 0.57 3.58
N VAL A 10 7.22 1.75 3.07
CA VAL A 10 7.87 1.91 1.75
C VAL A 10 9.20 1.14 1.69
N ARG A 11 10.05 1.24 2.73
CA ARG A 11 11.33 0.51 2.78
C ARG A 11 11.15 -1.01 2.77
N ASP A 12 10.11 -1.50 3.42
CA ASP A 12 9.82 -2.92 3.49
C ASP A 12 9.22 -3.45 2.17
N LEU A 13 8.38 -2.66 1.51
CA LEU A 13 7.91 -2.97 0.15
C LEU A 13 9.09 -3.01 -0.84
N ASP A 14 10.03 -2.08 -0.73
CA ASP A 14 11.23 -2.03 -1.58
C ASP A 14 12.11 -3.28 -1.38
N LYS A 15 12.40 -3.63 -0.11
CA LYS A 15 13.19 -4.82 0.24
C LYS A 15 12.56 -6.13 -0.22
N THR A 16 11.23 -6.18 -0.31
CA THR A 16 10.48 -7.40 -0.69
C THR A 16 10.09 -7.42 -2.17
N GLY A 17 10.55 -6.46 -2.98
CA GLY A 17 10.24 -6.41 -4.42
C GLY A 17 8.78 -6.05 -4.72
N GLN A 18 8.07 -5.49 -3.75
CA GLN A 18 6.66 -5.07 -3.86
C GLN A 18 6.50 -3.56 -4.10
N LEU A 19 7.58 -2.89 -4.52
CA LEU A 19 7.60 -1.47 -4.86
C LEU A 19 8.23 -1.23 -6.23
N ILE A 20 7.62 -0.37 -7.02
CA ILE A 20 8.21 0.24 -8.22
C ILE A 20 8.46 1.71 -7.89
N ARG A 21 9.64 2.21 -8.26
CA ARG A 21 10.01 3.62 -8.11
C ARG A 21 10.00 4.29 -9.48
N ILE A 22 9.27 5.39 -9.61
CA ILE A 22 9.29 6.27 -10.78
C ILE A 22 10.06 7.53 -10.40
N LYS A 23 11.21 7.74 -11.06
CA LYS A 23 12.17 8.81 -10.73
C LYS A 23 12.03 10.00 -11.67
N GLU A 24 11.51 9.74 -12.86
CA GLU A 24 11.14 10.72 -13.86
C GLU A 24 10.10 11.68 -13.29
N GLU A 25 10.13 12.94 -13.74
CA GLU A 25 9.10 13.91 -13.37
C GLU A 25 7.74 13.46 -13.95
N VAL A 26 6.71 13.42 -13.10
CA VAL A 26 5.34 13.06 -13.50
C VAL A 26 4.41 14.22 -13.23
N ASP A 27 3.51 14.52 -14.18
CA ASP A 27 2.46 15.52 -14.00
C ASP A 27 1.35 14.97 -13.08
N PRO A 28 1.00 15.65 -11.97
CA PRO A 28 -0.10 15.20 -11.13
C PRO A 28 -1.46 15.27 -11.85
N TYR A 29 -1.58 16.09 -12.89
CA TYR A 29 -2.81 16.22 -13.67
C TYR A 29 -2.96 15.07 -14.65
N LEU A 30 -3.77 14.08 -14.27
CA LEU A 30 -4.19 12.92 -15.06
C LEU A 30 -3.10 11.90 -15.42
N GLU A 31 -1.83 12.27 -15.48
CA GLU A 31 -0.75 11.34 -15.78
C GLU A 31 -0.56 10.33 -14.63
N MET A 32 -0.36 10.81 -13.39
CA MET A 32 -0.24 9.94 -12.21
C MET A 32 -1.41 8.95 -12.06
N SER A 33 -2.64 9.44 -12.23
CA SER A 33 -3.84 8.59 -12.10
C SER A 33 -3.94 7.57 -13.25
N SER A 34 -3.53 7.94 -14.47
CA SER A 34 -3.47 7.00 -15.59
C SER A 34 -2.43 5.89 -15.38
N ILE A 35 -1.27 6.22 -14.80
CA ILE A 35 -0.22 5.27 -14.44
C ILE A 35 -0.75 4.31 -13.38
N GLN A 36 -1.33 4.83 -12.29
CA GLN A 36 -1.91 4.03 -11.23
C GLN A 36 -3.02 3.10 -11.75
N LEU A 37 -3.90 3.58 -12.63
CA LEU A 37 -4.98 2.77 -13.21
C LEU A 37 -4.45 1.59 -14.03
N ARG A 38 -3.42 1.84 -14.86
CA ARG A 38 -2.77 0.78 -15.66
C ARG A 38 -2.06 -0.23 -14.76
N ALA A 39 -1.37 0.24 -13.72
CA ALA A 39 -0.71 -0.60 -12.74
C ALA A 39 -1.70 -1.50 -12.00
N TYR A 40 -2.81 -0.94 -11.51
CA TYR A 40 -3.88 -1.68 -10.86
C TYR A 40 -4.45 -2.79 -11.76
N LYS A 41 -4.80 -2.45 -13.01
CA LYS A 41 -5.32 -3.43 -13.99
C LYS A 41 -4.35 -4.59 -14.29
N LYS A 42 -3.05 -4.35 -14.12
CA LYS A 42 -1.99 -5.35 -14.34
C LYS A 42 -1.57 -6.09 -13.06
N GLY A 43 -2.22 -5.82 -11.92
CA GLY A 43 -1.80 -6.39 -10.63
C GLY A 43 -0.40 -5.96 -10.21
N ALA A 44 0.08 -4.81 -10.69
CA ALA A 44 1.44 -4.35 -10.45
C ALA A 44 1.68 -4.04 -8.95
N PRO A 45 2.96 -4.00 -8.51
CA PRO A 45 3.34 -3.59 -7.16
C PRO A 45 2.92 -2.16 -6.77
N ALA A 46 3.18 -1.77 -5.52
CA ALA A 46 2.99 -0.37 -5.09
C ALA A 46 3.91 0.55 -5.89
N ILE A 47 3.51 1.81 -6.08
CA ILE A 47 4.26 2.77 -6.91
C ILE A 47 4.65 3.96 -6.05
N LEU A 48 5.94 4.26 -5.98
CA LEU A 48 6.47 5.49 -5.40
C LEU A 48 6.86 6.45 -6.52
N PHE A 49 6.13 7.56 -6.63
CA PHE A 49 6.49 8.70 -7.46
C PHE A 49 7.45 9.59 -6.68
N GLU A 50 8.70 9.68 -7.14
CA GLU A 50 9.76 10.41 -6.42
C GLU A 50 9.89 11.86 -6.86
N ASN A 51 9.45 12.20 -8.07
CA ASN A 51 9.50 13.54 -8.62
C ASN A 51 8.15 13.91 -9.25
N ILE A 52 7.42 14.82 -8.62
CA ILE A 52 6.08 15.25 -9.06
C ILE A 52 6.17 16.73 -9.38
N LYS A 53 5.74 17.09 -10.58
CA LYS A 53 5.80 18.47 -11.08
C LYS A 53 5.11 19.43 -10.12
N GLY A 54 5.87 20.41 -9.61
CA GLY A 54 5.37 21.45 -8.70
C GLY A 54 5.06 20.96 -7.28
N CYS A 55 5.55 19.79 -6.87
CA CYS A 55 5.35 19.25 -5.53
C CYS A 55 6.69 18.82 -4.90
N GLU A 56 6.95 19.22 -3.66
CA GLU A 56 8.17 18.85 -2.93
C GLU A 56 8.07 17.45 -2.29
N PHE A 57 6.87 16.87 -2.24
CA PHE A 57 6.59 15.59 -1.61
C PHE A 57 6.52 14.45 -2.62
N LYS A 58 7.01 13.28 -2.20
CA LYS A 58 6.81 12.02 -2.92
C LYS A 58 5.38 11.52 -2.71
N ALA A 59 4.85 10.79 -3.68
CA ALA A 59 3.54 10.14 -3.54
C ALA A 59 3.65 8.62 -3.66
N LEU A 60 3.00 7.92 -2.74
CA LEU A 60 2.85 6.47 -2.79
C LEU A 60 1.43 6.13 -3.27
N SER A 61 1.33 5.26 -4.27
CA SER A 61 0.05 4.79 -4.80
C SER A 61 0.00 3.27 -4.89
N ASN A 62 -1.19 2.74 -5.20
CA ASN A 62 -1.42 1.31 -5.41
C ASN A 62 -1.10 0.42 -4.18
N LEU A 63 -1.09 1.00 -2.98
CA LEU A 63 -0.73 0.31 -1.73
C LEU A 63 -1.71 -0.82 -1.37
N PHE A 64 -3.00 -0.65 -1.68
CA PHE A 64 -4.06 -1.63 -1.44
C PHE A 64 -4.65 -2.21 -2.74
N GLY A 65 -3.96 -2.05 -3.86
CA GLY A 65 -4.45 -2.49 -5.17
C GLY A 65 -4.47 -4.01 -5.39
N ASP A 66 -4.08 -4.79 -4.39
CA ASP A 66 -4.12 -6.25 -4.40
C ASP A 66 -4.40 -6.78 -2.99
N ILE A 67 -5.12 -7.91 -2.91
CA ILE A 67 -5.49 -8.52 -1.63
C ILE A 67 -4.30 -9.18 -0.93
N ASN A 68 -3.36 -9.77 -1.68
CA ASN A 68 -2.17 -10.37 -1.10
C ASN A 68 -1.24 -9.28 -0.56
N ARG A 69 -1.12 -8.15 -1.27
CA ARG A 69 -0.43 -6.97 -0.75
C ARG A 69 -1.06 -6.44 0.52
N SER A 70 -2.39 -6.36 0.57
CA SER A 70 -3.09 -5.94 1.79
C SER A 70 -2.79 -6.91 2.96
N ARG A 71 -2.82 -8.22 2.73
CA ARG A 71 -2.41 -9.22 3.73
C ARG A 71 -0.96 -9.04 4.16
N PHE A 72 -0.06 -8.78 3.21
CA PHE A 72 1.34 -8.52 3.49
C PHE A 72 1.51 -7.29 4.39
N LEU A 73 0.83 -6.18 4.11
CA LEU A 73 0.91 -4.96 4.90
C LEU A 73 0.42 -5.14 6.34
N PHE A 74 -0.59 -5.99 6.53
CA PHE A 74 -1.18 -6.27 7.84
C PHE A 74 -0.71 -7.59 8.47
N ARG A 75 0.36 -8.22 7.96
CA ARG A 75 0.82 -9.55 8.42
C ARG A 75 1.11 -9.62 9.92
N ASP A 76 1.50 -8.50 10.53
CA ASP A 76 1.78 -8.40 11.96
C ASP A 76 0.54 -8.07 12.83
N THR A 77 -0.60 -7.75 12.23
CA THR A 77 -1.81 -7.31 12.93
C THR A 77 -3.06 -8.13 12.62
N MET A 78 -3.07 -8.88 11.51
CA MET A 78 -4.25 -9.62 11.05
C MET A 78 -4.75 -10.67 12.05
N GLU A 79 -3.86 -11.42 12.70
CA GLU A 79 -4.26 -12.43 13.69
C GLU A 79 -4.99 -11.80 14.88
N MET A 80 -4.48 -10.67 15.39
CA MET A 80 -5.12 -9.96 16.50
C MET A 80 -6.53 -9.46 16.12
N VAL A 81 -6.68 -8.86 14.93
CA VAL A 81 -7.98 -8.35 14.44
C VAL A 81 -8.97 -9.49 14.23
N GLN A 82 -8.53 -10.61 13.68
CA GLN A 82 -9.37 -11.81 13.51
C GLN A 82 -9.82 -12.37 14.86
N ASN A 83 -8.92 -12.46 15.84
CA ASN A 83 -9.25 -12.94 17.18
C ASN A 83 -10.32 -12.07 17.87
N ILE A 84 -10.23 -10.74 17.75
CA ILE A 84 -11.26 -9.83 18.29
C ILE A 84 -12.62 -10.02 17.59
N ALA A 85 -12.63 -10.16 16.26
CA ALA A 85 -13.86 -10.40 15.50
C ALA A 85 -14.55 -11.72 15.90
N LEU A 86 -13.76 -12.75 16.24
CA LEU A 86 -14.26 -14.04 16.73
C LEU A 86 -14.89 -13.94 18.13
N LEU A 87 -14.34 -13.12 19.03
CA LEU A 87 -14.92 -12.90 20.36
C LEU A 87 -16.35 -12.35 20.29
N ARG A 88 -16.64 -11.45 19.32
CA ARG A 88 -17.98 -10.91 19.11
C ARG A 88 -18.98 -11.99 18.67
N LYS A 89 -18.55 -13.00 17.93
CA LYS A 89 -19.42 -14.14 17.57
C LYS A 89 -19.73 -15.01 18.79
N ILE A 90 -18.79 -15.21 19.70
CA ILE A 90 -19.02 -16.00 20.93
C ILE A 90 -19.98 -15.26 21.88
N LEU A 91 -19.82 -13.95 22.03
CA LEU A 91 -20.65 -13.10 22.91
C LEU A 91 -22.09 -12.89 22.40
N CYS A 92 -22.36 -13.04 21.10
CA CYS A 92 -23.74 -12.99 20.57
C CYS A 92 -24.50 -14.32 20.69
N TRP A 93 -23.84 -15.40 21.11
CA TRP A 93 -24.44 -16.71 21.36
C TRP A 93 -24.59 -17.04 22.85
N LEU A 94 -24.21 -16.12 23.73
CA LEU A 94 -24.50 -16.10 25.18
C LEU A 94 -25.54 -15.02 25.47
#